data_AF-A0A7C5DRG7-F1
#
_entry.id   AF-A0A7C5DRG7-F1
#
_cell.length_a   1.000
_cell.length_b   1.000
_cell.length_c   1.000
_cell.angle_alpha   90.00
_cell.angle_beta   90.00
_cell.angle_gamma   90.00
#
_symmetry.space_group_name_H-M   'P 1'
#
loop_
_entity.id
_entity.type
_entity.pdbx_description
1 polymer ?
#
loop_
_entity_poly.entity_id
_entity_poly.type
_entity_poly.pdbx_seq_one_letter_code
_entity_poly.pdbx_strand_id
1 'polypeptide(L)'
;MAKKYLRQLKTGTIYIRTPELAARPDMVPYDEETALKRIDALKNLIQERKQAAAELAESGGDEAKLAVEVSKKLAELEEQAHSLAEMEKKAFEAISEETEEEKEIRKADGIKTEEEILEEQRQERIDNDKEIVAIRAMTNKNQVMEHVLRLYGRDMDRTK
;
A
#
# COMPACT_ATOMS: atom_id res chain seq x y z
N MET A 1 -11.53 -0.45 11.11
CA MET A 1 -10.55 -1.56 11.16
C MET A 1 -9.38 -1.14 12.04
N ALA A 2 -8.89 -2.03 12.91
CA ALA A 2 -7.70 -1.78 13.70
C ALA A 2 -6.47 -1.75 12.77
N LYS A 3 -5.68 -0.68 12.77
CA LYS A 3 -4.45 -0.64 11.94
C LYS A 3 -3.52 -1.80 12.32
N LYS A 4 -3.01 -2.52 11.31
CA LYS A 4 -2.19 -3.73 11.44
C LYS A 4 -0.80 -3.47 12.05
N TYR A 5 -0.29 -2.24 11.91
CA TYR A 5 1.05 -1.87 12.34
C TYR A 5 1.05 -0.68 13.32
N LEU A 6 2.07 -0.64 14.17
CA LEU A 6 2.36 0.44 15.11
C LEU A 6 3.72 1.04 14.78
N ARG A 7 3.88 2.34 15.01
CA ARG A 7 5.14 3.07 14.89
C ARG A 7 5.56 3.58 16.25
N GLN A 8 6.82 3.37 16.59
CA GLN A 8 7.41 3.96 17.79
C GLN A 8 7.76 5.43 17.54
N LEU A 9 7.32 6.33 18.43
CA LEU A 9 7.46 7.78 18.24
C LEU A 9 8.92 8.25 18.23
N LYS A 10 9.78 7.67 19.07
CA LYS A 10 11.19 8.10 19.23
C LYS A 10 12.08 7.65 18.08
N THR A 11 11.96 6.39 17.68
CA THR A 11 12.87 5.74 16.72
C THR A 11 12.27 5.68 15.32
N GLY A 12 10.95 5.84 15.19
CA GLY A 12 10.24 5.65 13.92
C GLY A 12 10.04 4.18 13.54
N THR A 13 10.55 3.22 14.32
CA THR A 13 10.47 1.79 14.00
C THR A 13 9.03 1.29 13.91
N ILE A 14 8.75 0.48 12.89
CA ILE A 14 7.43 -0.10 12.64
C ILE A 14 7.40 -1.52 13.22
N TYR A 15 6.30 -1.85 13.92
CA TYR A 15 6.05 -3.14 14.55
C TYR A 15 4.68 -3.68 14.13
N ILE A 16 4.55 -5.00 14.10
CA ILE A 16 3.24 -5.67 14.03
C ILE A 16 2.45 -5.29 15.28
N ARG A 17 1.18 -4.94 15.11
CA ARG A 17 0.31 -4.59 16.24
C ARG A 17 0.07 -5.82 17.11
N THR A 18 0.57 -5.77 18.33
CA THR A 18 0.18 -6.68 19.42
C THR A 18 -0.56 -5.90 20.52
N PRO A 19 -1.39 -6.57 21.35
CA PRO A 19 -2.07 -5.91 22.47
C PRO A 19 -1.08 -5.24 23.44
N GLU A 20 0.06 -5.88 23.69
CA GLU A 20 1.12 -5.36 24.57
C GLU A 20 1.76 -4.09 24.01
N LEU A 21 2.11 -4.08 22.71
CA LEU A 21 2.68 -2.90 22.07
C LEU A 21 1.66 -1.78 21.94
N ALA A 22 0.38 -2.08 21.70
CA ALA A 22 -0.69 -1.09 21.59
C ALA A 22 -1.00 -0.39 22.92
N ALA A 23 -0.72 -1.04 24.06
CA ALA A 23 -0.90 -0.45 25.38
C ALA A 23 0.22 0.53 25.77
N ARG A 24 1.35 0.53 25.03
CA ARG A 24 2.48 1.40 25.32
C ARG A 24 2.21 2.84 24.85
N PRO A 25 2.58 3.86 25.65
CA PRO A 25 2.35 5.26 25.30
C PRO A 25 3.28 5.77 24.18
N ASP A 26 4.40 5.09 23.92
CA ASP A 26 5.35 5.46 22.87
C ASP A 26 5.01 4.88 21.49
N MET A 27 3.91 4.14 21.38
CA MET A 27 3.46 3.48 20.15
C MET A 27 2.20 4.15 19.61
N VAL A 28 2.22 4.47 18.31
CA VAL A 28 1.06 5.04 17.61
C VAL A 28 0.69 4.20 16.39
N PRO A 29 -0.58 4.17 15.95
CA PRO A 29 -0.95 3.49 14.72
C PRO A 29 -0.11 3.98 13.53
N TYR A 30 0.58 3.06 12.84
CA TYR A 30 1.31 3.39 11.63
C TYR A 30 0.33 3.60 10.47
N ASP A 31 0.62 4.59 9.63
CA ASP A 31 -0.20 4.97 8.49
C ASP A 31 0.68 5.31 7.31
N GLU A 32 0.64 4.46 6.28
CA GLU A 32 1.52 4.57 5.14
C GLU A 32 1.29 5.86 4.34
N GLU A 33 0.02 6.22 4.07
CA GLU A 33 -0.31 7.46 3.37
C GLU A 33 0.18 8.71 4.10
N THR A 34 0.04 8.75 5.43
CA THR A 34 0.53 9.86 6.24
C THR A 34 2.06 9.87 6.31
N ALA A 35 2.72 8.70 6.31
CA ALA A 35 4.17 8.60 6.23
C ALA A 35 4.70 9.16 4.91
N LEU A 36 4.10 8.78 3.78
CA LEU A 36 4.43 9.31 2.45
C LEU A 36 4.26 10.82 2.38
N LYS A 37 3.12 11.36 2.86
CA LYS A 37 2.90 12.82 2.92
C LYS A 37 3.97 13.55 3.74
N ARG A 38 4.44 12.95 4.83
CA ARG A 38 5.52 13.53 5.66
C ARG A 38 6.87 13.52 4.94
N ILE A 39 7.17 12.44 4.23
CA ILE A 39 8.38 12.33 3.41
C ILE A 39 8.37 13.40 2.31
N ASP A 40 7.25 13.57 1.62
CA ASP A 40 7.11 14.59 0.56
C ASP A 40 7.22 16.02 1.12
N ALA A 41 6.60 16.29 2.27
CA ALA A 41 6.76 17.59 2.95
C ALA A 41 8.22 17.87 3.34
N LEU A 42 8.95 16.86 3.82
CA LEU A 42 10.38 16.99 4.13
C LEU A 42 11.23 17.25 2.88
N LYS A 43 10.96 16.55 1.77
CA LYS A 43 11.64 16.79 0.48
C LYS A 43 11.45 18.23 0.01
N ASN A 44 10.22 18.74 0.07
CA ASN A 44 9.93 20.12 -0.31
C ASN A 44 10.68 21.12 0.58
N LEU A 45 10.70 20.89 1.89
CA LEU A 45 11.39 21.77 2.84
C LEU A 45 12.91 21.77 2.62
N ILE A 46 13.49 20.62 2.27
CA ILE A 46 14.91 20.53 1.88
C ILE A 46 15.16 21.31 0.59
N GLN A 47 14.27 21.21 -0.39
CA GLN A 47 14.37 21.95 -1.65
C GLN A 47 14.27 23.46 -1.45
N GLU A 48 13.34 23.94 -0.61
CA GLU A 48 13.25 25.36 -0.24
C GLU A 48 14.52 25.86 0.44
N ARG A 49 15.10 25.07 1.37
CA ARG A 49 16.37 25.42 2.03
C ARG A 49 17.55 25.46 1.07
N LYS A 50 17.58 24.59 0.06
CA LYS A 50 18.59 24.60 -1.00
C LYS A 50 18.49 25.86 -1.87
N GLN A 51 17.27 26.28 -2.21
CA GLN A 51 17.06 27.52 -2.97
C GLN A 51 17.51 28.74 -2.17
N ALA A 52 17.12 28.83 -0.88
CA ALA A 52 17.58 29.92 -0.01
C ALA A 52 19.11 29.93 0.16
N ALA A 53 19.75 28.76 0.25
CA ALA A 53 21.21 28.66 0.30
C ALA A 53 21.88 29.09 -1.02
N ALA A 54 21.26 28.80 -2.17
CA ALA A 54 21.75 29.26 -3.47
C ALA A 54 21.66 30.79 -3.62
N GLU A 55 20.56 31.40 -3.17
CA GLU A 55 20.39 32.87 -3.14
C GLU A 55 21.43 33.56 -2.25
N LEU A 56 21.74 32.98 -1.07
CA LEU A 56 22.81 33.43 -0.19
C LEU A 56 24.22 33.23 -0.77
N ALA A 57 24.41 32.26 -1.67
CA ALA A 57 25.69 32.06 -2.34
C ALA A 57 25.96 33.16 -3.39
N GLU A 58 24.91 33.77 -3.96
CA GLU A 58 25.01 34.85 -4.93
C GLU A 58 25.30 36.23 -4.29
N SER A 59 25.08 36.41 -2.97
CA SER A 59 25.31 37.69 -2.28
C SER A 59 26.80 38.06 -2.11
N GLY A 60 27.70 37.07 -2.21
CA GLY A 60 29.15 37.26 -2.12
C GLY A 60 29.67 37.52 -0.69
N GLY A 61 30.98 37.34 -0.47
CA GLY A 61 31.61 37.57 0.83
C GLY A 61 31.48 36.41 1.82
N ASP A 62 31.39 36.70 3.12
CA ASP A 62 31.34 35.67 4.18
C ASP A 62 30.01 34.89 4.21
N GLU A 63 28.92 35.47 3.67
CA GLU A 63 27.63 34.80 3.49
C GLU A 63 27.72 33.66 2.45
N ALA A 64 28.50 33.86 1.38
CA ALA A 64 28.72 32.81 0.38
C ALA A 64 29.51 31.61 0.94
N LYS A 65 30.46 31.84 1.86
CA LYS A 65 31.15 30.74 2.56
C LYS A 65 30.20 29.97 3.48
N LEU A 66 29.33 30.69 4.18
CA LEU A 66 28.29 30.09 5.02
C LEU A 66 27.31 29.26 4.20
N ALA A 67 26.93 29.74 3.01
CA ALA A 67 26.06 29.02 2.07
C ALA A 67 26.67 27.69 1.57
N VAL A 68 27.99 27.66 1.34
CA VAL A 68 28.71 26.43 0.97
C VAL A 68 28.72 25.42 2.13
N GLU A 69 28.97 25.87 3.36
CA GLU A 69 28.92 24.99 4.54
C GLU A 69 27.50 24.45 4.81
N VAL A 70 26.48 25.30 4.66
CA VAL A 70 25.07 24.92 4.80
C VAL A 70 24.69 23.92 3.72
N SER A 71 25.11 24.13 2.46
CA SER A 71 24.85 23.20 1.36
C SER A 71 25.48 21.83 1.60
N LYS A 72 26.70 21.79 2.15
CA LYS A 72 27.37 20.53 2.51
C LYS A 72 26.62 19.77 3.61
N LYS A 73 26.21 20.47 4.67
CA LYS A 73 25.39 19.87 5.75
C LYS A 73 24.03 19.40 5.25
N LEU A 74 23.41 20.12 4.32
CA LEU A 74 22.15 19.70 3.70
C LEU A 74 22.33 18.42 2.88
N ALA A 75 23.42 18.29 2.11
CA ALA A 75 23.72 17.06 1.37
C ALA A 75 23.95 15.86 2.31
N GLU A 76 24.68 16.06 3.41
CA GLU A 76 24.88 15.01 4.43
C GLU A 76 23.56 14.57 5.08
N LEU A 77 22.66 15.52 5.39
CA LEU A 77 21.34 15.21 5.93
C LEU A 77 20.41 14.52 4.92
N GLU A 78 20.50 14.87 3.64
CA GLU A 78 19.77 14.17 2.58
C GLU A 78 20.20 12.72 2.43
N GLU A 79 21.51 12.46 2.45
CA GLU A 79 22.05 11.11 2.36
C GLU A 79 21.62 10.26 3.56
N GLN A 80 21.66 10.83 4.77
CA GLN A 80 21.14 10.18 5.97
C GLN A 80 19.64 9.91 5.90
N ALA A 81 18.84 10.87 5.41
CA ALA A 81 17.41 10.70 5.23
C ALA A 81 17.08 9.60 4.22
N HIS A 82 17.82 9.53 3.10
CA HIS A 82 17.68 8.47 2.11
C HIS A 82 18.02 7.09 2.68
N SER A 83 19.13 6.97 3.40
CA SER A 83 19.54 5.72 4.04
C SER A 83 18.51 5.23 5.06
N LEU A 84 17.98 6.14 5.89
CA LEU A 84 16.93 5.81 6.86
C LEU A 84 15.64 5.35 6.17
N ALA A 85 15.21 6.03 5.11
CA ALA A 85 14.02 5.65 4.35
C ALA A 85 14.15 4.28 3.68
N GLU A 86 15.32 3.95 3.14
CA GLU A 86 15.59 2.63 2.57
C GLU A 86 15.58 1.53 3.63
N MET A 87 16.16 1.77 4.80
CA MET A 87 16.12 0.83 5.92
C MET A 87 14.69 0.63 6.44
N GLU A 88 13.91 1.71 6.56
CA GLU A 88 12.51 1.64 6.99
C GLU A 88 11.66 0.86 5.98
N LYS A 89 11.88 1.07 4.68
CA LYS A 89 11.24 0.32 3.60
C LYS A 89 11.59 -1.17 3.65
N LYS A 90 12.88 -1.51 3.78
CA LYS A 90 13.33 -2.91 3.89
C LYS A 90 12.80 -3.60 5.15
N ALA A 91 12.76 -2.90 6.28
CA ALA A 91 12.20 -3.43 7.51
C ALA A 91 10.68 -3.65 7.37
N PHE A 92 9.97 -2.75 6.71
CA PHE A 92 8.55 -2.93 6.41
C PHE A 92 8.31 -4.12 5.48
N GLU A 93 9.08 -4.23 4.39
CA GLU A 93 9.01 -5.37 3.46
C GLU A 93 9.25 -6.69 4.20
N ALA A 94 10.32 -6.79 5.00
CA ALA A 94 10.65 -7.99 5.77
C ALA A 94 9.60 -8.37 6.83
N ILE A 95 8.86 -7.41 7.36
CA ILE A 95 7.75 -7.65 8.32
C ILE A 95 6.43 -7.94 7.60
N SER A 96 6.26 -7.41 6.37
CA SER A 96 5.07 -7.59 5.55
C SER A 96 5.08 -8.90 4.75
N GLU A 97 6.26 -9.43 4.45
CA GLU A 97 6.44 -10.75 3.87
C GLU A 97 6.04 -11.80 4.89
N GLU A 98 4.85 -12.35 4.69
CA GLU A 98 4.39 -13.53 5.39
C GLU A 98 5.36 -14.69 5.11
N THR A 99 6.05 -15.15 6.14
CA THR A 99 7.00 -16.25 6.00
C THR A 99 6.25 -17.53 5.60
N GLU A 100 6.91 -18.45 4.90
CA GLU A 100 6.29 -19.74 4.53
C GLU A 100 5.79 -20.51 5.77
N GLU A 101 6.48 -20.36 6.91
CA GLU A 101 6.04 -20.91 8.20
C GLU A 101 4.72 -20.28 8.69
N GLU A 102 4.56 -18.96 8.58
CA GLU A 102 3.30 -18.29 8.92
C GLU A 102 2.16 -18.72 7.99
N LYS A 103 2.44 -18.93 6.69
CA LYS A 103 1.46 -19.47 5.74
C LYS A 103 1.04 -20.88 6.10
N GLU A 104 1.97 -21.73 6.51
CA GLU A 104 1.68 -23.11 6.94
C GLU A 104 0.86 -23.16 8.22
N ILE A 105 1.20 -22.34 9.23
CA ILE A 105 0.42 -22.21 10.47
C ILE A 105 -0.99 -21.71 10.17
N ARG A 106 -1.12 -20.68 9.32
CA ARG A 106 -2.43 -20.11 8.95
C ARG A 106 -3.32 -21.12 8.21
N LYS A 107 -2.72 -21.94 7.33
CA LYS A 107 -3.41 -23.08 6.68
C LYS A 107 -3.82 -24.15 7.69
N ALA A 108 -2.95 -24.47 8.66
CA ALA A 108 -3.25 -25.45 9.71
C ALA A 108 -4.38 -24.99 10.64
N ASP A 109 -4.45 -23.70 10.94
CA ASP A 109 -5.49 -23.08 11.78
C ASP A 109 -6.79 -22.77 11.00
N GLY A 110 -6.80 -22.99 9.67
CA GLY A 110 -7.97 -22.73 8.82
C GLY A 110 -8.35 -21.26 8.70
N ILE A 111 -7.41 -20.35 8.96
CA ILE A 111 -7.65 -18.90 8.89
C ILE A 111 -7.54 -18.46 7.42
N LYS A 112 -8.66 -18.06 6.83
CA LYS A 112 -8.71 -17.58 5.44
C LYS A 112 -8.17 -16.15 5.34
N THR A 113 -7.42 -15.87 4.28
CA THR A 113 -6.99 -14.52 3.92
C THR A 113 -8.14 -13.69 3.37
N GLU A 114 -7.99 -12.36 3.35
CA GLU A 114 -9.01 -11.46 2.80
C GLU A 114 -9.27 -11.71 1.31
N GLU A 115 -8.24 -12.08 0.54
CA GLU A 115 -8.37 -12.50 -0.86
C GLU A 115 -9.14 -13.82 -1.01
N GLU A 116 -8.86 -14.82 -0.16
CA GLU A 116 -9.60 -16.09 -0.18
C GLU A 116 -11.08 -15.91 0.18
N ILE A 117 -11.39 -15.03 1.15
CA ILE A 117 -12.77 -14.68 1.50
C ILE A 117 -13.47 -13.98 0.34
N LEU A 118 -12.79 -13.05 -0.33
CA LEU A 118 -13.34 -12.33 -1.48
C LEU A 118 -13.56 -13.27 -2.68
N GLU A 119 -12.65 -14.20 -2.94
CA GLU A 119 -12.80 -15.18 -4.01
C GLU A 119 -13.90 -16.20 -3.70
N GLU A 120 -14.02 -16.64 -2.44
CA GLU A 120 -15.12 -17.51 -2.01
C GLU A 120 -16.47 -16.79 -2.14
N GLN A 121 -16.58 -15.52 -1.72
CA GLN A 121 -17.78 -14.72 -1.95
C GLN A 121 -18.08 -14.52 -3.44
N ARG A 122 -17.05 -14.31 -4.27
CA ARG A 122 -17.21 -14.20 -5.72
C ARG A 122 -17.74 -15.50 -6.30
N GLN A 123 -17.18 -16.63 -5.87
CA GLN A 123 -17.58 -17.96 -6.30
C GLN A 123 -19.01 -18.29 -5.83
N GLU A 124 -19.37 -17.95 -4.59
CA GLU A 124 -20.73 -18.08 -4.08
C GLU A 124 -21.73 -17.22 -4.87
N ARG A 125 -21.36 -16.00 -5.26
CA ARG A 125 -22.22 -15.18 -6.14
C ARG A 125 -22.41 -15.82 -7.50
N ILE A 126 -21.35 -16.38 -8.07
CA ILE A 126 -21.40 -17.09 -9.36
C ILE A 126 -22.26 -18.36 -9.24
N ASP A 127 -22.10 -19.10 -8.16
CA ASP A 127 -22.81 -20.37 -7.93
C ASP A 127 -24.29 -20.16 -7.58
N ASN A 128 -24.63 -19.00 -7.00
CA ASN A 128 -26.01 -18.60 -6.75
C ASN A 128 -26.64 -17.77 -7.89
N ASP A 129 -25.86 -17.41 -8.91
CA ASP A 129 -26.39 -16.71 -10.08
C ASP A 129 -27.35 -17.63 -10.83
N LYS A 130 -28.62 -17.24 -10.88
CA LYS A 130 -29.69 -18.01 -11.49
C LYS A 130 -29.42 -18.32 -12.97
N GLU A 131 -28.74 -17.43 -13.68
CA GLU A 131 -28.37 -17.65 -15.09
C GLU A 131 -27.28 -18.71 -15.21
N ILE A 132 -26.26 -18.65 -14.35
CA ILE A 132 -25.16 -19.62 -14.35
C ILE A 132 -25.66 -20.99 -13.90
N VAL A 133 -26.53 -21.06 -12.89
CA VAL A 133 -27.18 -22.31 -12.46
C VAL A 133 -28.03 -22.91 -13.59
N ALA A 134 -28.80 -22.08 -14.30
CA ALA A 134 -29.59 -22.53 -15.45
C ALA A 134 -28.70 -23.06 -16.58
N ILE A 135 -27.60 -22.37 -16.89
CA ILE A 135 -26.61 -22.80 -17.91
C ILE A 135 -25.94 -24.12 -17.49
N ARG A 136 -25.57 -24.28 -16.21
CA ARG A 136 -24.96 -25.53 -15.70
C ARG A 136 -25.94 -26.71 -15.71
N ALA A 137 -27.24 -26.44 -15.57
CA ALA A 137 -28.28 -27.47 -15.68
C ALA A 137 -28.56 -27.91 -17.13
N MET A 138 -28.03 -27.20 -18.14
CA MET A 138 -28.20 -27.56 -19.54
C MET A 138 -27.23 -28.67 -19.94
N THR A 139 -27.76 -29.65 -20.68
CA THR A 139 -27.04 -30.88 -21.00
C THR A 139 -26.16 -30.78 -22.25
N ASN A 140 -26.39 -29.78 -23.11
CA ASN A 140 -25.66 -29.64 -24.35
C ASN A 140 -25.46 -28.18 -24.78
N LYS A 141 -24.46 -27.96 -25.64
CA LYS A 141 -24.06 -26.64 -26.13
C LYS A 141 -25.17 -25.90 -26.87
N ASN A 142 -26.06 -26.62 -27.58
CA ASN A 142 -27.15 -26.01 -28.34
C ASN A 142 -28.20 -25.39 -27.41
N GLN A 143 -28.55 -26.05 -26.31
CA GLN A 143 -29.44 -25.52 -25.26
C GLN A 143 -28.86 -24.25 -24.64
N VAL A 144 -27.55 -24.22 -24.36
CA VAL A 144 -26.86 -23.03 -23.83
C VAL A 144 -26.91 -21.89 -24.84
N MET A 145 -26.62 -22.14 -26.11
CA MET A 145 -26.68 -21.10 -27.15
C MET A 145 -28.08 -20.55 -27.35
N GLU A 146 -29.12 -21.38 -27.40
CA GLU A 146 -30.51 -20.92 -27.49
C GLU A 146 -30.93 -20.08 -26.28
N HIS A 147 -30.48 -20.45 -25.08
CA HIS A 147 -30.77 -19.70 -23.85
C HIS A 147 -30.08 -18.33 -23.85
N VAL A 148 -28.81 -18.26 -24.23
CA VAL A 148 -28.06 -17.00 -24.35
C VAL A 148 -28.65 -16.11 -25.44
N LEU A 149 -29.02 -16.67 -26.60
CA LEU A 149 -29.71 -15.93 -27.66
C LEU A 149 -31.07 -15.39 -27.23
N ARG A 150 -31.79 -16.10 -26.35
CA ARG A 150 -33.07 -15.62 -25.81
C ARG A 150 -32.91 -14.48 -24.82
N LEU A 151 -31.87 -14.51 -23.99
CA LEU A 151 -31.59 -13.50 -22.96
C LEU A 151 -30.93 -12.24 -23.53
N TYR A 152 -29.94 -12.42 -24.42
CA TYR A 152 -29.09 -11.32 -24.91
C TYR A 152 -29.28 -11.02 -26.41
N GLY A 153 -30.05 -11.81 -27.14
CA GLY A 153 -30.21 -11.71 -28.60
C GLY A 153 -31.39 -10.87 -29.10
N ARG A 154 -31.95 -9.98 -28.28
CA ARG A 154 -32.87 -8.94 -28.79
C ARG A 154 -32.14 -7.61 -28.90
N ASP A 155 -31.51 -7.37 -30.07
CA ASP A 155 -31.34 -6.05 -30.71
C ASP A 155 -30.45 -6.13 -31.98
N MET A 156 -30.74 -7.04 -32.91
CA MET A 156 -30.11 -7.02 -34.25
C MET A 156 -31.12 -6.87 -35.41
N ASP A 157 -32.41 -6.61 -35.11
CA ASP A 157 -33.48 -6.49 -36.12
C ASP A 157 -34.35 -5.22 -35.95
N ARG A 158 -33.78 -4.13 -35.42
CA ARG A 158 -34.45 -2.81 -35.38
C ARG A 158 -33.71 -1.75 -36.20
N THR A 159 -33.42 -2.07 -37.45
CA THR A 159 -33.27 -1.07 -38.51
C THR A 159 -33.80 -1.67 -39.81
N LYS A 160 -35.08 -1.45 -40.07
CA LYS A 160 -35.67 -1.43 -41.41
C LYS A 160 -36.59 -0.21 -41.50
#